data_AF-A9WHF5-F1
#
_entry.id   AF-A9WHF5-F1
#
_cell.length_a   1.000
_cell.length_b   1.000
_cell.length_c   1.000
_cell.angle_alpha   90.00
_cell.angle_beta   90.00
_cell.angle_gamma   90.00
#
_symmetry.space_group_name_H-M   'P 1'
#
loop_
_entity.id
_entity.type
_entity.pdbx_description
1 polymer ?
#
loop_
_entity_poly.entity_id
_entity_poly.type
_entity_poly.pdbx_seq_one_letter_code
_entity_poly.pdbx_strand_id
1 'polypeptide(L)'
;MKESMPMNSEYVERFESPDGSFAIEVMSEEVRMSHWINSFRIVKNGSGVVVWEPARSWSLESHTWLNGNEVELVLRKYPDSPYLTVRIDCIGRTAQFNNAVFPLATLETVMNLET
;
A
#
# COMPACT_ATOMS: atom_id res chain seq x y z
N MET A 1 -17.37 28.73 13.72
CA MET A 1 -17.03 27.45 14.36
C MET A 1 -16.79 26.47 13.22
N LYS A 2 -15.56 26.00 13.01
CA LYS A 2 -15.32 24.92 12.05
C LYS A 2 -15.63 23.62 12.78
N GLU A 3 -16.65 22.91 12.31
CA GLU A 3 -16.94 21.55 12.76
C GLU A 3 -15.67 20.71 12.55
N SER A 4 -15.07 20.28 13.66
CA SER A 4 -14.03 19.26 13.66
C SER A 4 -14.69 17.97 13.19
N MET A 5 -14.59 17.69 11.88
CA MET A 5 -15.00 16.41 11.33
C MET A 5 -14.23 15.31 12.10
N PRO A 6 -14.92 14.28 12.62
CA PRO A 6 -14.23 13.18 13.25
C PRO A 6 -13.32 12.53 12.20
N MET A 7 -12.04 12.46 12.54
CA MET A 7 -10.99 11.77 11.81
C MET A 7 -11.26 10.26 11.91
N ASN A 8 -12.29 9.77 11.21
CA ASN A 8 -12.48 8.34 10.98
C ASN A 8 -11.38 7.93 10.00
N SER A 9 -10.22 7.61 10.56
CA SER A 9 -9.08 6.98 9.88
C SER A 9 -9.39 5.52 9.60
N GLU A 10 -10.50 5.25 8.92
CA GLU A 10 -10.92 3.91 8.53
C GLU A 10 -10.52 3.69 7.08
N TYR A 11 -9.90 2.55 6.81
CA TYR A 11 -9.70 2.11 5.44
C TYR A 11 -11.07 1.79 4.84
N VAL A 12 -11.49 2.59 3.86
CA VAL A 12 -12.85 2.59 3.31
C VAL A 12 -12.98 1.70 2.08
N GLU A 13 -11.90 1.51 1.32
CA GLU A 13 -11.88 0.66 0.15
C GLU A 13 -11.11 -0.62 0.44
N ARG A 14 -11.60 -1.74 -0.10
CA ARG A 14 -11.02 -3.06 0.08
C ARG A 14 -10.97 -3.80 -1.25
N PHE A 15 -9.79 -4.33 -1.59
CA PHE A 15 -9.56 -5.09 -2.82
C PHE A 15 -9.01 -6.47 -2.48
N GLU A 16 -9.85 -7.50 -2.62
CA GLU A 16 -9.52 -8.88 -2.24
C GLU A 16 -8.65 -9.58 -3.28
N SER A 17 -7.79 -10.47 -2.82
CA SER A 17 -7.13 -11.46 -3.67
C SER A 17 -8.17 -12.39 -4.31
N PRO A 18 -7.89 -13.01 -5.47
CA PRO A 18 -8.84 -13.88 -6.16
C PRO A 18 -9.38 -15.05 -5.33
N ASP A 19 -8.60 -15.52 -4.35
CA ASP A 19 -8.97 -16.60 -3.43
C ASP A 19 -9.53 -16.09 -2.09
N GLY A 20 -9.59 -14.78 -1.88
CA GLY A 20 -10.02 -14.14 -0.65
C GLY A 20 -9.08 -14.33 0.54
N SER A 21 -7.85 -14.83 0.35
CA SER A 21 -6.87 -15.03 1.43
C SER A 21 -6.29 -13.71 1.96
N PHE A 22 -6.20 -12.70 1.11
CA PHE A 22 -5.63 -11.39 1.43
C PHE A 22 -6.51 -10.26 0.90
N ALA A 23 -6.26 -9.05 1.41
CA ALA A 23 -6.88 -7.84 0.87
C ALA A 23 -5.92 -6.65 0.97
N ILE A 24 -6.06 -5.73 0.02
CA ILE A 24 -5.55 -4.37 0.15
C ILE A 24 -6.67 -3.54 0.77
N GLU A 25 -6.36 -2.81 1.83
CA GLU A 25 -7.25 -1.84 2.46
C GLU A 25 -6.70 -0.44 2.17
N VAL A 26 -7.53 0.47 1.64
CA VAL A 26 -7.14 1.82 1.20
C VAL A 26 -7.95 2.89 1.93
N MET A 27 -7.25 3.96 2.30
CA MET A 27 -7.77 5.15 2.95
C MET A 27 -7.23 6.37 2.20
N SER A 28 -8.12 7.11 1.56
CA SER A 28 -7.78 8.32 0.83
C SER A 28 -7.84 9.54 1.74
N GLU A 29 -6.73 10.25 1.89
CA GLU A 29 -6.61 11.48 2.69
C GLU A 29 -6.28 12.67 1.79
N GLU A 30 -7.04 13.76 1.93
CA GLU A 30 -6.69 15.04 1.31
C GLU A 30 -5.60 15.73 2.14
N VAL A 31 -4.46 15.99 1.54
CA VAL A 31 -3.30 16.53 2.27
C VAL A 31 -3.30 18.06 2.20
N ARG A 32 -3.30 18.64 0.98
CA ARG A 32 -3.41 20.08 0.68
C ARG A 32 -3.80 20.30 -0.79
N MET A 33 -4.52 21.38 -1.10
CA MET A 33 -4.73 21.86 -2.48
C MET A 33 -5.29 20.78 -3.43
N SER A 34 -6.25 19.96 -2.98
CA SER A 34 -6.80 18.85 -3.77
C SER A 34 -5.79 17.76 -4.15
N HIS A 35 -4.64 17.68 -3.47
CA HIS A 35 -3.74 16.53 -3.56
C HIS A 35 -4.22 15.44 -2.59
N TRP A 36 -4.36 14.24 -3.13
CA TRP A 36 -4.82 13.06 -2.40
C TRP A 36 -3.68 12.06 -2.25
N ILE A 37 -3.60 11.44 -1.07
CA ILE A 37 -2.77 10.26 -0.85
C ILE A 37 -3.69 9.09 -0.54
N ASN A 38 -3.56 8.02 -1.32
CA ASN A 38 -4.22 6.75 -1.05
C ASN A 38 -3.32 5.90 -0.15
N SER A 39 -3.36 6.16 1.16
CA SER A 39 -2.65 5.32 2.13
C SER A 39 -3.25 3.93 2.11
N PHE A 40 -2.43 2.90 2.25
CA PHE A 40 -2.90 1.52 2.13
C PHE A 40 -2.15 0.58 3.06
N ARG A 41 -2.76 -0.59 3.29
CA ARG A 41 -2.10 -1.73 3.90
C ARG A 41 -2.57 -3.03 3.27
N ILE A 42 -1.73 -4.05 3.30
CA ILE A 42 -2.09 -5.41 2.92
C ILE A 42 -2.36 -6.22 4.19
N VAL A 43 -3.49 -6.89 4.24
CA VAL A 43 -3.90 -7.71 5.37
C VAL A 43 -4.18 -9.15 4.96
N LYS A 44 -3.94 -10.09 5.87
CA LYS A 44 -4.39 -11.48 5.72
C LYS A 44 -5.80 -11.65 6.28
N ASN A 45 -6.74 -12.03 5.41
CA ASN A 45 -8.14 -12.24 5.78
C ASN A 45 -8.29 -13.34 6.85
N GLY A 46 -9.33 -13.23 7.67
CA GLY A 46 -9.59 -14.12 8.81
C GLY A 46 -8.72 -13.88 10.05
N SER A 47 -7.44 -13.53 9.87
CA SER A 47 -6.50 -13.26 10.97
C SER A 47 -6.36 -11.77 11.30
N GLY A 48 -6.63 -10.88 10.35
CA GLY A 48 -6.41 -9.44 10.49
C GLY A 48 -4.94 -9.03 10.57
N VAL A 49 -3.99 -9.97 10.37
CA VAL A 49 -2.56 -9.67 10.42
C VAL A 49 -2.20 -8.75 9.25
N VAL A 50 -1.60 -7.61 9.58
CA VAL A 50 -0.98 -6.72 8.59
C VAL A 50 0.27 -7.41 8.04
N VAL A 51 0.25 -7.64 6.74
CA VAL A 51 1.38 -8.20 5.97
C VAL A 51 2.39 -7.10 5.68
N TRP A 52 1.89 -5.93 5.26
CA TRP A 52 2.71 -4.76 4.97
C TRP A 52 1.88 -3.48 5.00
N GLU A 53 2.47 -2.42 5.55
CA GLU A 53 1.89 -1.08 5.65
C GLU A 53 3.05 -0.07 5.53
N PRO A 54 3.24 0.57 4.37
CA PRO A 54 4.25 1.61 4.22
C PRO A 54 3.81 2.92 4.91
N ALA A 55 4.75 3.84 5.12
CA ALA A 55 4.41 5.16 5.66
C ALA A 55 3.34 5.89 4.81
N ARG A 56 2.50 6.69 5.47
CA ARG A 56 1.44 7.49 4.84
C ARG A 56 1.91 8.55 3.84
N SER A 57 3.21 8.69 3.62
CA SER A 57 3.76 9.46 2.50
C SER A 57 3.71 8.71 1.16
N TRP A 58 3.45 7.40 1.19
CA TRP A 58 3.27 6.56 0.01
C TRP A 58 1.81 6.47 -0.37
N SER A 59 1.52 6.76 -1.63
CA SER A 59 0.21 6.65 -2.24
C SER A 59 0.15 5.38 -3.10
N LEU A 60 -0.93 4.62 -2.96
CA LEU A 60 -1.31 3.57 -3.91
C LEU A 60 -1.95 4.20 -5.14
N GLU A 61 -1.30 4.02 -6.28
CA GLU A 61 -1.74 4.60 -7.56
C GLU A 61 -2.46 3.54 -8.42
N SER A 62 -2.05 2.27 -8.31
CA SER A 62 -2.72 1.13 -8.93
C SER A 62 -2.34 -0.17 -8.23
N HIS A 63 -3.20 -1.18 -8.32
CA HIS A 63 -2.93 -2.54 -7.86
C HIS A 63 -3.47 -3.57 -8.84
N THR A 64 -2.78 -4.70 -8.98
CA THR A 64 -3.25 -5.87 -9.74
C THR A 64 -2.86 -7.15 -9.01
N TRP A 65 -3.84 -7.90 -8.52
CA TRP A 65 -3.60 -9.24 -7.99
C TRP A 65 -3.20 -10.17 -9.13
N LEU A 66 -2.03 -10.78 -9.02
CA LEU A 66 -1.51 -11.72 -10.01
C LEU A 66 -2.03 -13.15 -9.75
N ASN A 67 -2.26 -13.46 -8.48
CA ASN A 67 -2.86 -14.70 -8.00
C ASN A 67 -3.34 -14.49 -6.53
N GLY A 68 -3.65 -15.57 -5.82
CA GLY A 68 -4.19 -15.53 -4.45
C GLY A 68 -3.26 -14.91 -3.39
N ASN A 69 -1.95 -14.86 -3.61
CA ASN A 69 -0.99 -14.34 -2.62
C ASN A 69 -0.03 -13.28 -3.16
N GLU A 70 0.02 -13.06 -4.47
CA GLU A 70 0.91 -12.09 -5.09
C GLU A 70 0.16 -10.92 -5.71
N VAL A 71 0.66 -9.72 -5.43
CA VAL A 71 0.08 -8.47 -5.95
C VAL A 71 1.16 -7.56 -6.49
N GLU A 72 0.91 -7.01 -7.68
CA GLU A 72 1.69 -5.91 -8.22
C GLU A 72 1.06 -4.58 -7.81
N LEU A 73 1.87 -3.66 -7.33
CA LEU A 73 1.47 -2.33 -6.88
C LEU A 73 2.26 -1.28 -7.64
N VAL A 74 1.56 -0.23 -8.05
CA VAL A 74 2.18 1.02 -8.50
C VAL A 74 2.05 2.02 -7.37
N LEU A 75 3.18 2.51 -6.89
CA LEU A 75 3.29 3.39 -5.74
C LEU A 75 3.92 4.71 -6.13
N ARG A 76 3.56 5.77 -5.43
CA ARG A 76 4.23 7.07 -5.56
C ARG A 76 4.43 7.69 -4.19
N LYS A 77 5.60 8.27 -3.97
CA LYS A 77 5.88 9.04 -2.76
C LYS A 77 5.51 10.50 -2.99
N TYR A 78 4.73 11.06 -2.07
CA TYR A 78 4.36 12.46 -2.06
C TYR A 78 5.54 13.33 -1.57
N PRO A 79 5.76 14.55 -2.10
CA PRO A 79 4.93 15.24 -3.10
C PRO A 79 5.25 14.92 -4.58
N ASP A 80 6.52 14.74 -4.93
CA ASP A 80 6.97 14.74 -6.34
C ASP A 80 8.04 13.66 -6.61
N SER A 81 7.75 12.41 -6.26
CA SER A 81 8.62 11.27 -6.59
C SER A 81 8.10 10.49 -7.81
N PRO A 82 8.98 9.76 -8.52
CA PRO A 82 8.56 8.89 -9.62
C PRO A 82 7.62 7.78 -9.14
N TYR A 83 6.85 7.22 -10.08
CA TYR A 83 6.10 6.00 -9.86
C TYR A 83 7.05 4.81 -9.75
N LEU A 84 6.87 4.01 -8.71
CA LEU A 84 7.59 2.76 -8.49
C LEU A 84 6.63 1.58 -8.67
N THR A 85 7.11 0.50 -9.27
CA THR A 85 6.36 -0.76 -9.34
C THR A 85 7.01 -1.79 -8.42
N VAL A 86 6.22 -2.39 -7.53
CA VAL A 86 6.66 -3.46 -6.63
C VAL A 86 5.72 -4.64 -6.74
N ARG A 87 6.28 -5.86 -6.73
CA ARG A 87 5.48 -7.09 -6.64
C ARG A 87 5.67 -7.70 -5.26
N ILE A 88 4.59 -7.88 -4.53
CA ILE A 88 4.58 -8.39 -3.15
C ILE A 88 4.18 -9.87 -3.17
N ASP A 89 4.94 -10.73 -2.51
CA ASP A 89 4.48 -12.06 -2.08
C ASP A 89 4.02 -11.99 -0.62
N CYS A 90 2.71 -12.08 -0.43
CA CYS A 90 2.08 -11.92 0.88
C CYS A 90 2.38 -13.10 1.83
N ILE A 91 2.62 -14.29 1.29
CA ILE A 91 2.97 -15.48 2.08
C ILE A 91 4.45 -15.43 2.44
N GLY A 92 5.31 -15.23 1.46
CA GLY A 92 6.77 -15.14 1.64
C GLY A 92 7.22 -13.93 2.45
N ARG A 93 6.36 -12.89 2.56
CA ARG A 93 6.69 -11.59 3.16
C ARG A 93 7.92 -10.96 2.50
N THR A 94 7.95 -11.05 1.18
CA THR A 94 9.00 -10.48 0.33
C THR A 94 8.39 -9.63 -0.77
N ALA A 95 9.23 -8.83 -1.41
CA ALA A 95 8.87 -8.06 -2.57
C ALA A 95 9.97 -8.09 -3.62
N GLN A 96 9.57 -8.14 -4.88
CA GLN A 96 10.43 -7.90 -6.02
C GLN A 96 10.39 -6.40 -6.38
N PHE A 97 11.56 -5.77 -6.39
CA PHE A 97 11.76 -4.38 -6.75
C PHE A 97 13.11 -4.23 -7.46
N ASN A 98 13.16 -3.49 -8.57
CA ASN A 98 14.38 -3.26 -9.37
C ASN A 98 15.21 -4.54 -9.63
N ASN A 99 14.56 -5.64 -10.04
CA ASN A 99 15.16 -6.96 -10.32
C ASN A 99 15.81 -7.66 -9.11
N ALA A 100 15.57 -7.19 -7.89
CA ALA A 100 16.01 -7.83 -6.66
C ALA A 100 14.82 -8.17 -5.76
N VAL A 101 15.03 -9.12 -4.84
CA VAL A 101 14.02 -9.53 -3.85
C VAL A 101 14.43 -9.03 -2.47
N PHE A 102 13.52 -8.35 -1.79
CA PHE A 102 13.73 -7.76 -0.48
C PHE A 102 12.68 -8.27 0.51
N PRO A 103 13.03 -8.47 1.79
CA PRO A 103 12.05 -8.62 2.86
C PRO A 103 11.14 -7.39 2.95
N LEU A 104 9.84 -7.58 3.22
CA LEU A 104 8.89 -6.46 3.36
C LEU A 104 9.27 -5.50 4.48
N ALA A 105 9.91 -6.00 5.53
CA ALA A 105 10.43 -5.18 6.63
C ALA A 105 11.50 -4.15 6.19
N THR A 106 12.15 -4.37 5.05
CA THR A 106 13.20 -3.48 4.50
C THR A 106 12.78 -2.76 3.24
N LEU A 107 11.65 -3.16 2.62
CA LEU A 107 11.23 -2.68 1.31
C LEU A 107 11.10 -1.16 1.28
N GLU A 108 10.46 -0.55 2.28
CA GLU A 108 10.30 0.90 2.32
C GLU A 108 11.64 1.64 2.37
N THR A 109 12.61 1.14 3.14
CA THR A 109 13.96 1.72 3.17
C THR A 109 14.61 1.69 1.80
N VAL A 110 14.46 0.59 1.06
CA VAL A 110 15.01 0.46 -0.29
C VAL A 110 14.30 1.39 -1.27
N MET A 111 12.97 1.46 -1.24
CA MET A 111 12.22 2.39 -2.10
C MET A 111 12.55 3.86 -1.82
N ASN A 112 12.83 4.20 -0.56
CA ASN A 112 13.24 5.55 -0.18
C ASN A 112 14.60 5.97 -0.76
N LEU A 113 15.47 5.05 -1.18
CA LEU A 113 16.75 5.37 -1.83
C LEU A 113 16.57 5.78 -3.31
N GLU A 114 15.41 5.47 -3.90
CA GLU A 114 15.10 5.71 -5.31
C GLU A 114 14.14 6.90 -5.52
N THR A 115 13.81 7.66 -4.44
CA THR A 115 12.78 8.72 -4.45
C THR A 115 13.18 10.02 -3.78
#